data_AF-A0A0C9WED7-F1
#
_entry.id   AF-A0A0C9WED7-F1
#
_cell.length_a   1.000
_cell.length_b   1.000
_cell.length_c   1.000
_cell.angle_alpha   90.00
_cell.angle_beta   90.00
_cell.angle_gamma   90.00
#
_symmetry.space_group_name_H-M   'P 1'
#
loop_
_entity.id
_entity.type
_entity.pdbx_description
1 polymer ?
#
loop_
_entity_poly.entity_id
_entity_poly.type
_entity_poly.pdbx_seq_one_letter_code
_entity_poly.pdbx_strand_id
1 'polypeptide(L)'
;MVMRMKGHNGHSPCRMCKILGVRVPGSRNTVNYVPLDRMRHPDIQSPTTSESTVKKYDPLRLPMRSHGEMMNQGKEVQLAPTAAAAERLAKKYGIKGVPILSYLSSLRFPKSFPYDFMHLIWENLIKNLILLWTGEFKGLDTGSESYELDRDVWEAICEATASSGDTLPSSYSARPPNTATERSMCTADSWSFWTQYIGPVLLHQKFSKEKYYKHFIKLVRMLRVCLQFELSREDVADLRIGFATWVEEFEKYAYQFITRFDDS
;
A
#
# COMPACT_ATOMS: atom_id res chain seq x y z
N MET A 1 -2.73 1.88 -21.18
CA MET A 1 -2.65 2.44 -19.81
C MET A 1 -2.41 3.94 -19.89
N VAL A 2 -3.33 4.73 -19.33
CA VAL A 2 -3.42 6.20 -19.50
C VAL A 2 -2.13 6.94 -19.10
N MET A 3 -1.52 6.59 -17.97
CA MET A 3 -0.29 7.24 -17.48
C MET A 3 1.02 6.59 -17.95
N ARG A 4 0.95 5.49 -18.73
CA ARG A 4 2.13 4.76 -19.22
C ARG A 4 3.12 4.37 -18.10
N MET A 5 2.64 4.04 -16.91
CA MET A 5 3.49 3.54 -15.83
C MET A 5 3.86 2.07 -16.02
N LYS A 6 4.98 1.66 -15.46
CA LYS A 6 5.41 0.26 -15.37
C LYS A 6 4.80 -0.47 -14.17
N GLY A 7 4.53 0.26 -13.10
CA GLY A 7 4.02 -0.29 -11.85
C GLY A 7 5.08 -1.06 -11.07
N HIS A 8 4.67 -2.13 -10.39
CA HIS A 8 5.48 -2.90 -9.43
C HIS A 8 6.73 -3.58 -10.02
N ASN A 9 6.83 -3.67 -11.35
CA ASN A 9 8.00 -4.21 -12.06
C ASN A 9 9.09 -3.16 -12.37
N GLY A 10 8.90 -1.90 -11.94
CA GLY A 10 9.90 -0.85 -12.03
C GLY A 10 10.71 -0.71 -10.74
N HIS A 11 11.96 -0.24 -10.86
CA HIS A 11 12.78 0.16 -9.71
C HIS A 11 12.20 1.39 -9.01
N SER A 12 11.51 2.27 -9.74
CA SER A 12 10.71 3.34 -9.14
C SER A 12 9.22 3.13 -9.45
N PRO A 13 8.53 2.28 -8.67
CA PRO A 13 7.18 1.80 -9.02
C PRO A 13 6.08 2.85 -8.75
N CYS A 14 6.33 3.81 -7.87
CA CYS A 14 5.35 4.85 -7.55
C CYS A 14 5.15 5.80 -8.72
N ARG A 15 3.89 6.16 -8.97
CA ARG A 15 3.52 7.11 -10.02
C ARG A 15 3.62 8.57 -9.59
N MET A 16 3.56 8.85 -8.29
CA MET A 16 3.61 10.22 -7.75
C MET A 16 5.03 10.66 -7.37
N CYS A 17 5.84 9.75 -6.84
CA CYS A 17 7.21 10.01 -6.42
C CYS A 17 8.19 9.04 -7.06
N LYS A 18 9.48 9.30 -6.82
CA LYS A 18 10.63 8.57 -7.35
C LYS A 18 11.23 7.62 -6.31
N ILE A 19 10.43 7.24 -5.30
CA ILE A 19 10.83 6.26 -4.31
C ILE A 19 11.29 4.99 -5.03
N LEU A 20 12.40 4.44 -4.57
CA LEU A 20 13.01 3.25 -5.14
C LEU A 20 12.57 2.02 -4.35
N GLY A 21 12.09 1.02 -5.07
CA GLY A 21 11.82 -0.30 -4.52
C GLY A 21 13.08 -1.15 -4.41
N VAL A 22 13.03 -2.12 -3.52
CA VAL A 22 14.06 -3.15 -3.30
C VAL A 22 13.46 -4.53 -3.52
N ARG A 23 14.33 -5.52 -3.71
CA ARG A 23 13.96 -6.92 -3.93
C ARG A 23 13.77 -7.61 -2.60
N VAL A 24 12.82 -8.55 -2.52
CA VAL A 24 12.72 -9.42 -1.34
C VAL A 24 14.00 -10.26 -1.28
N PRO A 25 14.80 -10.17 -0.20
CA PRO A 25 16.01 -10.96 -0.05
C PRO A 25 15.71 -12.46 -0.21
N GLY A 26 16.61 -13.18 -0.88
CA GLY A 26 16.45 -14.63 -1.12
C GLY A 26 15.28 -15.04 -2.03
N SER A 27 14.48 -14.10 -2.55
CA SER A 27 13.32 -14.41 -3.36
C SER A 27 13.60 -14.36 -4.86
N ARG A 28 13.09 -15.35 -5.60
CA ARG A 28 13.02 -15.30 -7.08
C ARG A 28 11.93 -14.34 -7.59
N ASN A 29 11.08 -13.81 -6.70
CA ASN A 29 9.99 -12.92 -7.07
C ASN A 29 10.52 -11.66 -7.74
N THR A 30 9.97 -11.34 -8.92
CA THR A 30 10.39 -10.19 -9.72
C THR A 30 9.80 -8.84 -9.29
N VAL A 31 8.95 -8.85 -8.27
CA VAL A 31 8.27 -7.68 -7.77
C VAL A 31 9.11 -6.96 -6.73
N ASN A 32 9.26 -5.64 -6.90
CA ASN A 32 9.87 -4.78 -5.89
C ASN A 32 8.84 -4.40 -4.83
N TYR A 33 9.28 -4.28 -3.58
CA TYR A 33 8.52 -3.64 -2.51
C TYR A 33 9.24 -2.36 -2.08
N VAL A 34 8.56 -1.50 -1.31
CA VAL A 34 8.96 -0.09 -1.18
C VAL A 34 8.95 0.35 0.29
N PRO A 35 9.93 -0.10 1.09
CA PRO A 35 10.03 0.26 2.50
C PRO A 35 10.55 1.70 2.66
N LEU A 36 10.11 2.40 3.70
CA LEU A 36 10.68 3.68 4.10
C LEU A 36 12.05 3.48 4.71
N ASP A 37 12.19 2.53 5.64
CA ASP A 37 13.48 2.19 6.25
C ASP A 37 14.13 0.99 5.56
N ARG A 38 15.30 1.20 4.95
CA ARG A 38 16.06 0.14 4.27
C ARG A 38 17.50 0.06 4.75
N MET A 39 17.80 0.64 5.91
CA MET A 39 19.16 0.60 6.50
C MET A 39 19.66 -0.81 6.77
N ARG A 40 18.75 -1.77 6.98
CA ARG A 40 19.05 -3.18 7.25
C ARG A 40 18.94 -4.09 6.02
N HIS A 41 18.65 -3.53 4.84
CA HIS A 41 18.49 -4.35 3.65
C HIS A 41 19.83 -4.80 3.08
N PRO A 42 20.03 -6.07 2.71
CA PRO A 42 21.30 -6.57 2.18
C PRO A 42 21.81 -5.76 0.97
N ASP A 43 20.95 -5.47 -0.01
CA ASP A 43 21.29 -4.64 -1.17
C ASP A 43 21.76 -3.21 -0.80
N ILE A 44 21.40 -2.72 0.38
CA ILE A 44 21.75 -1.37 0.86
C ILE A 44 23.01 -1.39 1.73
N GLN A 45 23.27 -2.50 2.43
CA GLN A 45 24.47 -2.69 3.25
C GLN A 45 25.68 -3.18 2.46
N SER A 46 25.48 -3.70 1.24
CA SER A 46 26.58 -4.20 0.40
C SER A 46 27.72 -3.18 0.27
N PRO A 47 29.00 -3.59 0.40
CA PRO A 47 30.16 -2.72 0.23
C PRO A 47 30.25 -2.07 -1.16
N THR A 48 29.58 -2.66 -2.15
CA THR A 48 29.52 -2.16 -3.53
C THR A 48 28.44 -1.11 -3.75
N THR A 49 27.61 -0.84 -2.74
CA THR A 49 26.51 0.11 -2.84
C THR A 49 27.03 1.54 -2.72
N SER A 50 26.68 2.38 -3.70
CA SER A 50 27.07 3.80 -3.71
C SER A 50 26.61 4.51 -2.44
N GLU A 51 27.47 5.37 -1.86
CA GLU A 51 27.15 6.25 -0.73
C GLU A 51 25.91 7.13 -0.98
N SER A 52 25.60 7.44 -2.26
CA SER A 52 24.41 8.20 -2.67
C SER A 52 23.09 7.43 -2.54
N THR A 53 23.14 6.14 -2.20
CA THR A 53 21.95 5.31 -2.04
C THR A 53 21.18 5.74 -0.79
N VAL A 54 19.99 6.32 -0.97
CA VAL A 54 19.14 6.77 0.14
C VAL A 54 18.91 5.60 1.10
N LYS A 55 19.23 5.67 2.39
CA LYS A 55 19.02 4.52 3.30
C LYS A 55 17.66 4.52 4.00
N LYS A 56 17.03 5.69 4.06
CA LYS A 56 15.73 5.90 4.67
C LYS A 56 15.00 7.03 3.97
N TYR A 57 13.71 6.84 3.70
CA TYR A 57 12.85 7.88 3.17
C TYR A 57 12.08 8.57 4.30
N ASP A 58 12.04 9.90 4.26
CA ASP A 58 11.09 10.69 5.04
C ASP A 58 9.73 10.66 4.33
N PRO A 59 8.67 10.08 4.94
CA PRO A 59 7.35 9.99 4.31
C PRO A 59 6.73 11.37 4.01
N LEU A 60 7.13 12.43 4.73
CA LEU A 60 6.65 13.80 4.50
C LEU A 60 7.43 14.52 3.40
N ARG A 61 8.60 13.98 3.00
CA ARG A 61 9.53 14.57 2.02
C ARG A 61 9.99 13.57 0.96
N LEU A 62 9.04 12.78 0.45
CA LEU A 62 9.29 11.86 -0.65
C LEU A 62 9.78 12.60 -1.92
N PRO A 63 10.66 11.99 -2.74
CA PRO A 63 11.19 12.62 -3.94
C PRO A 63 10.12 12.69 -5.04
N MET A 64 9.29 13.72 -5.04
CA MET A 64 8.15 13.83 -5.95
C MET A 64 8.56 13.94 -7.42
N ARG A 65 7.73 13.38 -8.32
CA ARG A 65 7.90 13.53 -9.77
C ARG A 65 7.34 14.87 -10.23
N SER A 66 8.08 15.55 -11.10
CA SER A 66 7.55 16.70 -11.84
C SER A 66 6.98 16.26 -13.19
N HIS A 67 6.11 17.09 -13.76
CA HIS A 67 5.56 16.86 -15.10
C HIS A 67 6.67 16.79 -16.16
N GLY A 68 7.58 17.77 -16.17
CA GLY A 68 8.68 17.82 -17.13
C GLY A 68 9.59 16.60 -17.03
N GLU A 69 9.95 16.19 -15.80
CA GLU A 69 10.76 14.99 -15.59
C GLU A 69 10.07 13.73 -16.11
N MET A 70 8.77 13.56 -15.83
CA MET A 70 8.00 12.41 -16.33
C MET A 70 7.93 12.39 -17.87
N MET A 71 7.78 13.56 -18.50
CA MET A 71 7.77 13.66 -19.97
C MET A 71 9.13 13.34 -20.57
N ASN A 72 10.23 13.86 -19.99
CA ASN A 72 11.58 13.60 -20.47
C ASN A 72 11.93 12.11 -20.35
N GLN A 73 11.68 11.50 -19.20
CA GLN A 73 11.86 10.06 -18.99
C GLN A 73 11.00 9.23 -19.96
N GLY A 74 9.77 9.66 -20.21
CA GLY A 74 8.89 9.02 -21.20
C GLY A 74 9.45 9.10 -22.62
N LYS A 75 10.01 10.24 -23.02
CA LYS A 75 10.64 10.44 -24.34
C LYS A 75 11.89 9.58 -24.48
N GLU A 76 12.75 9.56 -23.45
CA GLU A 76 13.95 8.70 -23.43
C GLU A 76 13.59 7.22 -23.65
N VAL A 77 12.53 6.74 -23.00
CA VAL A 77 12.07 5.35 -23.16
C VAL A 77 11.55 5.09 -24.58
N GLN A 78 10.80 6.03 -25.16
CA GLN A 78 10.24 5.88 -26.51
C GLN A 78 11.26 6.00 -27.63
N LEU A 79 12.27 6.85 -27.44
CA LEU A 79 13.33 7.12 -28.41
C LEU A 79 14.55 6.21 -28.21
N ALA A 80 14.47 5.23 -27.30
CA ALA A 80 15.56 4.30 -27.05
C ALA A 80 15.87 3.49 -28.33
N PRO A 81 17.16 3.26 -28.65
CA PRO A 81 17.57 2.69 -29.93
C PRO A 81 17.18 1.22 -30.12
N THR A 82 16.87 0.51 -29.05
CA THR A 82 16.46 -0.91 -29.07
C THR A 82 15.38 -1.18 -28.03
N ALA A 83 14.58 -2.23 -28.26
CA ALA A 83 13.58 -2.69 -27.29
C ALA A 83 14.22 -3.04 -25.93
N ALA A 84 15.41 -3.61 -25.92
CA ALA A 84 16.15 -3.92 -24.70
C ALA A 84 16.56 -2.63 -23.94
N ALA A 85 17.00 -1.59 -24.65
CA ALA A 85 17.30 -0.29 -24.03
C ALA A 85 16.03 0.38 -23.48
N ALA A 86 14.93 0.36 -24.24
CA ALA A 86 13.64 0.87 -23.80
C ALA A 86 13.17 0.16 -22.52
N GLU A 87 13.26 -1.16 -22.46
CA GLU A 87 12.84 -1.95 -21.30
C GLU A 87 13.71 -1.69 -20.07
N ARG A 88 15.03 -1.51 -20.24
CA ARG A 88 15.94 -1.10 -19.15
C ARG A 88 15.58 0.28 -18.61
N LEU A 89 15.39 1.27 -19.48
CA LEU A 89 14.97 2.62 -19.06
C LEU A 89 13.59 2.59 -18.39
N ALA A 90 12.67 1.79 -18.92
CA ALA A 90 11.34 1.65 -18.33
C ALA A 90 11.38 1.00 -16.94
N LYS A 91 12.26 0.01 -16.73
CA LYS A 91 12.53 -0.56 -15.39
C LYS A 91 13.11 0.50 -14.47
N LYS A 92 14.14 1.24 -14.92
CA LYS A 92 14.81 2.28 -14.12
C LYS A 92 13.83 3.36 -13.66
N TYR A 93 13.09 3.96 -14.59
CA TYR A 93 12.21 5.10 -14.31
C TYR A 93 10.83 4.69 -13.79
N GLY A 94 10.42 3.44 -13.99
CA GLY A 94 9.04 3.01 -13.77
C GLY A 94 8.06 3.56 -14.81
N ILE A 95 8.53 4.11 -15.94
CA ILE A 95 7.72 4.74 -17.00
C ILE A 95 7.94 4.00 -18.31
N LYS A 96 6.88 3.66 -19.03
CA LYS A 96 6.91 2.96 -20.32
C LYS A 96 6.91 3.89 -21.54
N GLY A 97 6.72 5.19 -21.35
CA GLY A 97 6.74 6.19 -22.41
C GLY A 97 5.91 7.42 -22.09
N VAL A 98 5.80 8.33 -23.06
CA VAL A 98 4.95 9.53 -22.93
C VAL A 98 3.46 9.15 -22.94
N PRO A 99 2.65 9.61 -21.96
CA PRO A 99 1.20 9.48 -21.96
C PRO A 99 0.56 10.17 -23.17
N ILE A 100 -0.40 9.54 -23.85
CA ILE A 100 -1.12 10.16 -24.97
C ILE A 100 -1.87 11.43 -24.54
N LEU A 101 -2.38 11.46 -23.32
CA LEU A 101 -3.08 12.63 -22.78
C LEU A 101 -2.13 13.80 -22.44
N SER A 102 -0.81 13.66 -22.61
CA SER A 102 0.14 14.77 -22.44
C SER A 102 0.04 15.85 -23.52
N TYR A 103 -0.62 15.57 -24.65
CA TYR A 103 -0.94 16.59 -25.66
C TYR A 103 -1.98 17.62 -25.17
N LEU A 104 -2.71 17.31 -24.10
CA LEU A 104 -3.65 18.24 -23.49
C LEU A 104 -2.88 19.15 -22.52
N SER A 105 -2.73 20.43 -22.88
CA SER A 105 -2.01 21.44 -22.08
C SER A 105 -2.65 21.70 -20.70
N SER A 106 -3.94 21.37 -20.54
CA SER A 106 -4.67 21.45 -19.28
C SER A 106 -4.32 20.34 -18.29
N LEU A 107 -3.64 19.27 -18.72
CA LEU A 107 -3.29 18.13 -17.87
C LEU A 107 -1.84 18.17 -17.41
N ARG A 108 -1.63 17.93 -16.11
CA ARG A 108 -0.30 17.84 -15.49
C ARG A 108 -0.09 16.45 -14.93
N PHE A 109 0.91 15.75 -15.44
CA PHE A 109 1.26 14.43 -14.96
C PHE A 109 2.26 14.51 -13.80
N PRO A 110 2.14 13.68 -12.76
CA PRO A 110 1.04 12.74 -12.48
C PRO A 110 -0.18 13.38 -11.78
N LYS A 111 -0.12 14.67 -11.42
CA LYS A 111 -1.07 15.35 -10.53
C LYS A 111 -2.54 15.34 -10.98
N SER A 112 -2.82 15.35 -12.29
CA SER A 112 -4.19 15.31 -12.84
C SER A 112 -4.86 13.93 -12.74
N PHE A 113 -4.15 12.90 -12.26
CA PHE A 113 -4.66 11.54 -12.15
C PHE A 113 -4.51 11.06 -10.71
N PRO A 114 -5.46 11.40 -9.81
CA PRO A 114 -5.42 11.00 -8.40
C PRO A 114 -5.52 9.48 -8.25
N TYR A 115 -5.16 8.97 -7.06
CA TYR A 115 -5.22 7.54 -6.79
C TYR A 115 -6.66 7.05 -6.88
N ASP A 116 -6.81 5.86 -7.43
CA ASP A 116 -8.07 5.13 -7.32
C ASP A 116 -8.18 4.68 -5.87
N PHE A 117 -8.96 5.43 -5.09
CA PHE A 117 -9.10 5.22 -3.65
C PHE A 117 -9.72 3.85 -3.34
N MET A 118 -10.70 3.44 -4.14
CA MET A 118 -11.38 2.14 -4.01
C MET A 118 -10.37 1.00 -4.14
N HIS A 119 -9.57 1.01 -5.21
CA HIS A 119 -8.58 -0.04 -5.38
C HIS A 119 -7.44 0.07 -4.37
N LEU A 120 -6.96 1.27 -4.07
CA LEU A 120 -5.81 1.46 -3.18
C LEU A 120 -6.13 1.06 -1.74
N ILE A 121 -7.26 1.49 -1.21
CA ILE A 121 -7.61 1.28 0.19
C ILE A 121 -8.36 -0.03 0.37
N TRP A 122 -9.49 -0.21 -0.31
CA TRP A 122 -10.39 -1.33 -0.03
C TRP A 122 -9.91 -2.65 -0.62
N GLU A 123 -9.50 -2.64 -1.89
CA GLU A 123 -9.07 -3.86 -2.58
C GLU A 123 -7.60 -4.22 -2.31
N ASN A 124 -6.78 -3.28 -1.86
CA ASN A 124 -5.37 -3.55 -1.58
C ASN A 124 -5.04 -3.43 -0.10
N LEU A 125 -5.09 -2.23 0.49
CA LEU A 125 -4.63 -2.02 1.87
C LEU A 125 -5.38 -2.89 2.88
N ILE A 126 -6.72 -2.82 2.91
CA ILE A 126 -7.53 -3.57 3.89
C ILE A 126 -7.41 -5.08 3.66
N LYS A 127 -7.51 -5.54 2.40
CA LYS A 127 -7.30 -6.96 2.09
C LYS A 127 -5.93 -7.45 2.55
N ASN A 128 -4.86 -6.68 2.31
CA ASN A 128 -3.51 -7.06 2.74
C ASN A 128 -3.37 -7.06 4.26
N LEU A 129 -4.00 -6.12 4.98
CA LEU A 129 -4.00 -6.12 6.45
C LEU A 129 -4.71 -7.34 7.01
N ILE A 130 -5.84 -7.74 6.42
CA ILE A 130 -6.56 -8.95 6.86
C ILE A 130 -5.72 -10.19 6.60
N LEU A 131 -5.13 -10.32 5.41
CA LEU A 131 -4.19 -11.41 5.13
C LEU A 131 -3.03 -11.44 6.13
N LEU A 132 -2.55 -10.27 6.58
CA LEU A 132 -1.49 -10.17 7.57
C LEU A 132 -1.97 -10.64 8.95
N TRP A 133 -3.17 -10.25 9.36
CA TRP A 133 -3.74 -10.67 10.65
C TRP A 133 -4.21 -12.12 10.68
N THR A 134 -4.39 -12.77 9.53
CA THR A 134 -4.77 -14.19 9.46
C THR A 134 -3.61 -15.12 9.10
N GLY A 135 -2.38 -14.60 9.01
CA GLY A 135 -1.19 -15.40 8.66
C GLY A 135 -1.15 -15.89 7.21
N GLU A 136 -1.99 -15.33 6.34
CA GLU A 136 -2.10 -15.71 4.93
C GLU A 136 -1.29 -14.78 4.00
N PHE A 137 -0.61 -13.76 4.54
CA PHE A 137 0.09 -12.76 3.74
C PHE A 137 1.41 -13.27 3.19
N LYS A 138 1.37 -13.80 1.96
CA LYS A 138 2.55 -14.12 1.13
C LYS A 138 3.57 -15.05 1.80
N GLY A 139 3.12 -15.90 2.73
CA GLY A 139 3.97 -16.84 3.47
C GLY A 139 4.96 -16.18 4.43
N LEU A 140 4.68 -14.94 4.86
CA LEU A 140 5.43 -14.29 5.95
C LEU A 140 4.82 -14.73 7.28
N ASP A 141 5.66 -15.06 8.27
CA ASP A 141 5.23 -15.29 9.65
C ASP A 141 5.04 -13.94 10.39
N THR A 142 4.98 -13.95 11.73
CA THR A 142 4.85 -12.74 12.57
C THR A 142 6.18 -12.16 13.05
N GLY A 143 7.29 -12.85 12.80
CA GLY A 143 8.62 -12.49 13.26
C GLY A 143 8.69 -12.44 14.78
N SER A 144 9.04 -11.27 15.32
CA SER A 144 9.07 -10.95 16.75
C SER A 144 7.76 -10.35 17.27
N GLU A 145 6.79 -10.13 16.37
CA GLU A 145 5.53 -9.49 16.66
C GLU A 145 4.42 -10.54 16.82
N SER A 146 3.20 -10.12 17.11
CA SER A 146 2.09 -11.03 17.43
C SER A 146 0.76 -10.40 17.00
N TYR A 147 0.73 -9.93 15.75
CA TYR A 147 -0.42 -9.26 15.14
C TYR A 147 -1.44 -10.23 14.54
N GLU A 148 -1.12 -11.53 14.49
CA GLU A 148 -2.05 -12.55 14.03
C GLU A 148 -3.18 -12.76 15.05
N LEU A 149 -4.37 -12.98 14.53
CA LEU A 149 -5.56 -13.41 15.27
C LEU A 149 -5.61 -14.93 15.25
N ASP A 150 -6.01 -15.52 16.38
CA ASP A 150 -6.30 -16.95 16.41
C ASP A 150 -7.40 -17.30 15.40
N ARG A 151 -7.31 -18.49 14.80
CA ARG A 151 -8.20 -18.89 13.70
C ARG A 151 -9.67 -18.90 14.11
N ASP A 152 -9.97 -19.43 15.30
CA ASP A 152 -11.30 -19.47 15.88
C ASP A 152 -11.85 -18.06 16.17
N VAL A 153 -10.99 -17.15 16.64
CA VAL A 153 -11.34 -15.73 16.82
C VAL A 153 -11.70 -15.09 15.49
N TRP A 154 -10.92 -15.32 14.44
CA TRP A 154 -11.21 -14.79 13.11
C TRP A 154 -12.49 -15.38 12.51
N GLU A 155 -12.70 -16.69 12.61
CA GLU A 155 -13.93 -17.36 12.17
C GLU A 155 -15.17 -16.77 12.87
N ALA A 156 -15.10 -16.55 14.19
CA ALA A 156 -16.17 -15.91 14.95
C ALA A 156 -16.44 -14.46 14.51
N ILE A 157 -15.41 -13.69 14.17
CA ILE A 157 -15.55 -12.32 13.61
C ILE A 157 -16.25 -12.37 12.25
N CYS A 158 -15.90 -13.33 11.40
CA CYS A 158 -16.49 -13.48 10.07
C CYS A 158 -17.97 -13.87 10.16
N GLU A 159 -18.31 -14.78 11.07
CA GLU A 159 -19.70 -15.17 11.32
C GLU A 159 -20.51 -13.99 11.84
N ALA A 160 -20.02 -13.29 12.87
CA ALA A 160 -20.68 -12.10 13.40
C ALA A 160 -20.82 -10.97 12.35
N THR A 161 -19.86 -10.85 11.43
CA THR A 161 -19.94 -9.93 10.28
C THR A 161 -21.12 -10.30 9.38
N ALA A 162 -21.28 -11.58 9.02
CA ALA A 162 -22.38 -12.04 8.19
C ALA A 162 -23.74 -11.90 8.88
N SER A 163 -23.84 -12.22 10.18
CA SER A 163 -25.07 -12.07 10.96
C SER A 163 -25.49 -10.60 11.13
N SER A 164 -24.55 -9.65 11.14
CA SER A 164 -24.88 -8.22 11.22
C SER A 164 -25.80 -7.74 10.10
N GLY A 165 -25.77 -8.45 8.96
CA GLY A 165 -26.62 -8.20 7.81
C GLY A 165 -28.12 -8.33 8.08
N ASP A 166 -28.55 -9.04 9.14
CA ASP A 166 -29.97 -9.16 9.51
C ASP A 166 -30.56 -7.84 10.03
N THR A 167 -29.68 -6.98 10.55
CA THR A 167 -30.04 -5.68 11.15
C THR A 167 -29.58 -4.49 10.32
N LEU A 168 -28.78 -4.73 9.28
CA LEU A 168 -28.18 -3.67 8.48
C LEU A 168 -29.20 -3.17 7.45
N PRO A 169 -29.59 -1.87 7.47
CA PRO A 169 -30.50 -1.37 6.47
C PRO A 169 -29.82 -1.35 5.09
N SER A 170 -30.51 -1.89 4.08
CA SER A 170 -29.99 -2.02 2.71
C SER A 170 -29.65 -0.68 2.05
N SER A 171 -30.15 0.45 2.59
CA SER A 171 -29.78 1.79 2.13
C SER A 171 -28.34 2.18 2.45
N TYR A 172 -27.67 1.50 3.39
CA TYR A 172 -26.29 1.82 3.79
C TYR A 172 -25.26 0.88 3.17
N SER A 173 -25.58 -0.40 3.01
CA SER A 173 -24.71 -1.40 2.39
C SER A 173 -25.53 -2.66 2.09
N ALA A 174 -25.07 -3.42 1.09
CA ALA A 174 -25.51 -4.81 0.93
C ALA A 174 -25.11 -5.64 2.18
N ARG A 175 -25.76 -6.79 2.35
CA ARG A 175 -25.40 -7.75 3.40
C ARG A 175 -23.91 -8.10 3.28
N PRO A 176 -23.10 -7.90 4.34
CA PRO A 176 -21.71 -8.33 4.33
C PRO A 176 -21.62 -9.86 4.21
N PRO A 177 -20.78 -10.40 3.31
CA PRO A 177 -20.54 -11.84 3.22
C PRO A 177 -19.70 -12.33 4.42
N ASN A 178 -19.70 -13.65 4.65
CA ASN A 178 -18.79 -14.25 5.61
C ASN A 178 -17.37 -14.27 5.01
N THR A 179 -16.46 -13.44 5.52
CA THR A 179 -15.12 -13.26 4.93
C THR A 179 -14.20 -14.48 5.02
N ALA A 180 -14.51 -15.47 5.87
CA ALA A 180 -13.76 -16.72 5.98
C ALA A 180 -14.16 -17.72 4.88
N THR A 181 -15.45 -17.81 4.54
CA THR A 181 -15.99 -18.80 3.59
C THR A 181 -16.31 -18.23 2.22
N GLU A 182 -16.62 -16.93 2.12
CA GLU A 182 -17.14 -16.24 0.94
C GLU A 182 -16.23 -15.08 0.51
N ARG A 183 -14.92 -15.22 0.69
CA ARG A 183 -13.94 -14.13 0.42
C ARG A 183 -14.04 -13.55 -1.00
N SER A 184 -14.40 -14.37 -2.00
CA SER A 184 -14.60 -13.94 -3.39
C SER A 184 -15.79 -13.00 -3.59
N MET A 185 -16.77 -13.02 -2.68
CA MET A 185 -17.94 -12.16 -2.71
C MET A 185 -17.70 -10.80 -2.03
N CYS A 186 -16.56 -10.64 -1.36
CA CYS A 186 -16.20 -9.41 -0.66
C CYS A 186 -15.76 -8.33 -1.65
N THR A 187 -16.68 -7.42 -1.96
CA THR A 187 -16.46 -6.26 -2.83
C THR A 187 -15.75 -5.11 -2.09
N ALA A 188 -15.25 -4.14 -2.85
CA ALA A 188 -14.71 -2.90 -2.29
C ALA A 188 -15.71 -2.16 -1.40
N ASP A 189 -17.00 -2.19 -1.75
CA ASP A 189 -18.08 -1.59 -0.96
C ASP A 189 -18.23 -2.33 0.38
N SER A 190 -18.28 -3.66 0.35
CA SER A 190 -18.33 -4.49 1.56
C SER A 190 -17.13 -4.24 2.48
N TRP A 191 -15.92 -4.12 1.93
CA TRP A 191 -14.72 -3.79 2.71
C TRP A 191 -14.73 -2.37 3.27
N SER A 192 -15.21 -1.40 2.49
CA SER A 192 -15.38 -0.02 2.93
C SER A 192 -16.34 0.05 4.13
N PHE A 193 -17.51 -0.59 4.02
CA PHE A 193 -18.50 -0.62 5.09
C PHE A 193 -17.96 -1.36 6.33
N TRP A 194 -17.38 -2.55 6.12
CA TRP A 194 -16.81 -3.34 7.20
C TRP A 194 -15.74 -2.57 7.96
N THR A 195 -14.77 -1.98 7.25
CA THR A 195 -13.66 -1.22 7.85
C THR A 195 -14.15 -0.05 8.67
N GLN A 196 -15.19 0.63 8.20
CA GLN A 196 -15.71 1.80 8.89
C GLN A 196 -16.57 1.45 10.10
N TYR A 197 -17.43 0.43 10.01
CA TYR A 197 -18.50 0.24 11.00
C TYR A 197 -18.42 -1.08 11.76
N ILE A 198 -18.06 -2.18 11.11
CA ILE A 198 -18.09 -3.52 11.70
C ILE A 198 -16.76 -3.85 12.36
N GLY A 199 -15.66 -3.75 11.59
CA GLY A 199 -14.30 -4.06 12.03
C GLY A 199 -13.90 -3.37 13.34
N PRO A 200 -14.13 -2.06 13.53
CA PRO A 200 -13.81 -1.37 14.79
C PRO A 200 -14.46 -1.99 16.03
N VAL A 201 -15.67 -2.53 15.89
CA VAL A 201 -16.42 -3.17 16.97
C VAL A 201 -15.95 -4.61 17.16
N LEU A 202 -15.92 -5.40 16.08
CA LEU A 202 -15.63 -6.83 16.17
C LEU A 202 -14.16 -7.13 16.50
N LEU A 203 -13.22 -6.26 16.11
CA LEU A 203 -11.80 -6.40 16.44
C LEU A 203 -11.44 -5.88 17.83
N HIS A 204 -12.38 -5.26 18.55
CA HIS A 204 -12.10 -4.72 19.87
C HIS A 204 -11.69 -5.84 20.84
N GLN A 205 -10.51 -5.68 21.47
CA GLN A 205 -9.90 -6.65 22.38
C GLN A 205 -9.65 -8.04 21.77
N LYS A 206 -9.51 -8.16 20.43
CA LYS A 206 -9.24 -9.45 19.76
C LYS A 206 -7.78 -9.71 19.48
N PHE A 207 -6.97 -8.67 19.32
CA PHE A 207 -5.53 -8.83 19.19
C PHE A 207 -4.89 -9.09 20.55
N SER A 208 -3.91 -9.99 20.60
CA SER A 208 -3.15 -10.30 21.82
C SER A 208 -2.43 -9.09 22.42
N LYS A 209 -2.11 -8.09 21.58
CA LYS A 209 -1.61 -6.78 22.02
C LYS A 209 -2.50 -5.67 21.48
N GLU A 210 -2.97 -4.80 22.37
CA GLU A 210 -3.88 -3.69 22.04
C GLU A 210 -3.30 -2.71 20.99
N LYS A 211 -1.97 -2.62 20.88
CA LYS A 211 -1.30 -1.71 19.94
C LYS A 211 -1.72 -1.92 18.48
N TYR A 212 -2.01 -3.15 18.06
CA TYR A 212 -2.43 -3.44 16.68
C TYR A 212 -3.85 -2.96 16.40
N TYR A 213 -4.77 -3.18 17.36
CA TYR A 213 -6.11 -2.61 17.30
C TYR A 213 -6.07 -1.08 17.24
N LYS A 214 -5.30 -0.45 18.13
CA LYS A 214 -5.13 1.02 18.14
C LYS A 214 -4.59 1.55 16.80
N HIS A 215 -3.64 0.84 16.19
CA HIS A 215 -3.09 1.17 14.87
C HIS A 215 -4.14 1.05 13.76
N PHE A 216 -4.98 0.00 13.78
CA PHE A 216 -6.13 -0.11 12.88
C PHE A 216 -7.13 1.03 13.07
N ILE A 217 -7.50 1.38 14.31
CA ILE A 217 -8.45 2.47 14.58
C ILE A 217 -7.90 3.83 14.10
N LYS A 218 -6.59 4.08 14.22
CA LYS A 218 -5.97 5.28 13.63
C LYS A 218 -6.19 5.33 12.11
N LEU A 219 -6.03 4.19 11.41
CA LEU A 219 -6.33 4.10 9.98
C LEU A 219 -7.80 4.43 9.69
N VAL A 220 -8.73 3.78 10.40
CA VAL A 220 -10.18 3.98 10.20
C VAL A 220 -10.57 5.44 10.36
N ARG A 221 -10.03 6.15 11.36
CA ARG A 221 -10.29 7.58 11.57
C ARG A 221 -9.87 8.42 10.36
N MET A 222 -8.65 8.20 9.84
CA MET A 222 -8.16 8.92 8.65
C MET A 222 -8.99 8.58 7.40
N LEU A 223 -9.36 7.31 7.23
CA LEU A 223 -10.18 6.90 6.09
C LEU A 223 -11.58 7.53 6.12
N ARG A 224 -12.20 7.66 7.31
CA ARG A 224 -13.48 8.36 7.45
C ARG A 224 -13.37 9.83 7.08
N VAL A 225 -12.28 10.51 7.43
CA VAL A 225 -12.02 11.90 6.99
C VAL A 225 -11.91 11.94 5.46
N CYS A 226 -11.14 11.05 4.84
CA CYS A 226 -11.03 10.97 3.37
C CYS A 226 -12.36 10.73 2.63
N LEU A 227 -13.38 10.19 3.32
CA LEU A 227 -14.71 9.91 2.76
C LEU A 227 -15.73 11.03 3.01
N GLN A 228 -15.35 12.08 3.72
CA GLN A 228 -16.22 13.24 3.92
C GLN A 228 -16.52 13.92 2.58
N PHE A 229 -17.72 14.49 2.47
CA PHE A 229 -18.15 15.22 1.28
C PHE A 229 -17.29 16.48 1.04
N GLU A 230 -16.86 17.12 2.12
CA GLU A 230 -15.98 18.29 2.12
C GLU A 230 -14.79 18.03 3.04
N LEU A 231 -13.63 18.54 2.64
CA LEU A 231 -12.38 18.46 3.39
C LEU A 231 -11.86 19.87 3.63
N SER A 232 -11.58 20.20 4.90
CA SER A 232 -10.91 21.44 5.26
C SER A 232 -9.41 21.38 4.96
N ARG A 233 -8.72 22.53 5.04
CA ARG A 233 -7.25 22.57 4.86
C ARG A 233 -6.55 21.89 6.03
N GLU A 234 -7.14 22.01 7.20
CA GLU A 234 -6.73 21.39 8.46
C GLU A 234 -6.84 19.86 8.32
N ASP A 235 -7.96 19.33 7.81
CA ASP A 235 -8.11 17.90 7.54
C ASP A 235 -7.01 17.38 6.61
N VAL A 236 -6.70 18.12 5.53
CA VAL A 236 -5.63 17.73 4.60
C VAL A 236 -4.26 17.74 5.26
N ALA A 237 -3.98 18.72 6.14
CA ALA A 237 -2.73 18.79 6.89
C ALA A 237 -2.61 17.63 7.89
N ASP A 238 -3.69 17.32 8.60
CA ASP A 238 -3.77 16.24 9.57
C ASP A 238 -3.66 14.88 8.90
N LEU A 239 -4.33 14.66 7.77
CA LEU A 239 -4.20 13.44 6.98
C LEU A 239 -2.77 13.23 6.48
N ARG A 240 -2.09 14.31 6.05
CA ARG A 240 -0.69 14.23 5.59
C ARG A 240 0.23 13.71 6.69
N ILE A 241 0.11 14.23 7.90
CA ILE A 241 0.91 13.81 9.05
C ILE A 241 0.47 12.42 9.51
N GLY A 242 -0.85 12.20 9.62
CA GLY A 242 -1.43 10.95 10.10
C GLY A 242 -1.02 9.75 9.25
N PHE A 243 -1.11 9.83 7.92
CA PHE A 243 -0.70 8.71 7.06
C PHE A 243 0.80 8.46 7.12
N ALA A 244 1.62 9.51 7.22
CA ALA A 244 3.07 9.39 7.40
C ALA A 244 3.42 8.67 8.71
N THR A 245 2.83 9.10 9.83
CA THR A 245 3.03 8.42 11.12
C THR A 245 2.51 6.98 11.10
N TRP A 246 1.36 6.75 10.47
CA TRP A 246 0.76 5.42 10.41
C TRP A 246 1.64 4.41 9.67
N VAL A 247 2.24 4.80 8.55
CA VAL A 247 3.15 3.91 7.79
C VAL A 247 4.45 3.65 8.54
N GLU A 248 5.00 4.65 9.24
CA GLU A 248 6.19 4.45 10.09
C GLU A 248 5.90 3.51 11.26
N GLU A 249 4.73 3.62 11.89
CA GLU A 249 4.27 2.68 12.91
C GLU A 249 4.06 1.28 12.32
N PHE A 250 3.44 1.19 11.13
CA PHE A 250 3.23 -0.07 10.44
C PHE A 250 4.56 -0.79 10.17
N GLU A 251 5.57 -0.10 9.65
CA GLU A 251 6.88 -0.72 9.40
C GLU A 251 7.55 -1.21 10.69
N LYS A 252 7.39 -0.52 11.82
CA LYS A 252 7.91 -1.03 13.10
C LYS A 252 7.28 -2.36 13.51
N TYR A 253 6.02 -2.59 13.16
CA TYR A 253 5.30 -3.83 13.46
C TYR A 253 5.50 -4.92 12.39
N ALA A 254 5.55 -4.54 11.12
CA ALA A 254 5.50 -5.49 10.01
C ALA A 254 6.86 -5.69 9.32
N TYR A 255 7.90 -4.93 9.66
CA TYR A 255 9.16 -4.89 8.89
C TYR A 255 10.39 -5.39 9.66
N GLN A 256 10.20 -6.05 10.80
CA GLN A 256 11.30 -6.73 11.51
C GLN A 256 11.76 -8.03 10.83
N PHE A 257 11.22 -8.38 9.66
CA PHE A 257 11.54 -9.64 8.93
C PHE A 257 12.91 -9.66 8.26
N ILE A 258 13.50 -8.50 7.96
CA ILE A 258 14.73 -8.46 7.15
C ILE A 258 15.99 -8.76 7.97
N THR A 259 15.87 -8.95 9.28
CA THR A 259 17.01 -9.24 10.17
C THR A 259 17.34 -10.73 10.31
N ARG A 260 16.60 -11.67 9.72
CA ARG A 260 16.86 -13.12 9.94
C ARG A 260 17.46 -13.88 8.76
N PHE A 261 17.72 -13.24 7.62
CA PHE A 261 18.44 -13.91 6.53
C PHE A 261 19.94 -14.09 6.80
N ASP A 262 20.48 -13.49 7.87
CA ASP A 262 21.89 -13.64 8.29
C ASP A 262 22.10 -14.65 9.43
N ASP A 263 21.02 -15.19 10.02
CA ASP A 263 21.07 -16.09 11.20
C ASP A 263 20.70 -17.56 10.87
N SER A 264 20.70 -17.95 9.58
CA SER A 264 20.42 -19.34 9.13
C SER A 264 21.54 -19.92 8.29
#